data_AF-A0A952TJM1-F1
#
_entry.id   AF-A0A952TJM1-F1
#
_cell.length_a   1.000
_cell.length_b   1.000
_cell.length_c   1.000
_cell.angle_alpha   90.00
_cell.angle_beta   90.00
_cell.angle_gamma   90.00
#
_symmetry.space_group_name_H-M   'P 1'
#
loop_
_entity.id
_entity.type
_entity.pdbx_description
1 polymer ?
#
loop_
_entity_poly.entity_id
_entity_poly.type
_entity_poly.pdbx_seq_one_letter_code
_entity_poly.pdbx_strand_id
1 'polypeptide(L)'
;MKTPSMILKCAALIMLLGLASCQTSKTSNQYVRRDDKAPLVDDKYSLQADRQKMEDLRQEVLPERRRENDEVAFVMQMFQDVRRSPQDIRAQFDQTVRKKRDLMNRDLQKERDQFTKAERQKRDTFLKDQKNARDAFLKTKPAKDPREEFFKDQEEKRKDFFADEREKRGDYESDVRERRKNFEDYVREKQSEFNQEYRVYSRKYDDLKKERELQRKSGAPPSSAGPAPLAPVSSGNAEADQLMNDINALKNQPGTPLESGE
;
A
#
# COMPACT_ATOMS: atom_id res chain seq x y z
N MET A 1 -22.91 21.72 82.37
CA MET A 1 -24.22 21.81 83.02
C MET A 1 -25.01 20.54 82.71
N LYS A 2 -25.41 19.82 83.77
CA LYS A 2 -26.56 18.90 83.96
C LYS A 2 -26.99 17.93 82.83
N THR A 3 -26.93 16.63 83.15
CA THR A 3 -27.64 15.44 82.60
C THR A 3 -29.16 15.48 82.96
N PRO A 4 -30.00 14.42 82.80
CA PRO A 4 -30.20 13.32 81.81
C PRO A 4 -31.71 13.11 81.42
N SER A 5 -32.04 12.18 80.51
CA SER A 5 -33.27 11.32 80.53
C SER A 5 -33.18 10.33 79.35
N MET A 6 -32.68 9.10 79.47
CA MET A 6 -33.27 7.91 80.09
C MET A 6 -34.79 7.74 79.95
N ILE A 7 -35.14 6.60 79.32
CA ILE A 7 -36.25 5.71 79.64
C ILE A 7 -37.65 6.24 79.29
N LEU A 8 -38.09 5.91 78.07
CA LEU A 8 -39.50 5.68 77.81
C LEU A 8 -39.68 4.45 76.91
N LYS A 9 -39.82 3.29 77.58
CA LYS A 9 -40.68 2.14 77.20
C LYS A 9 -40.21 1.36 75.96
N CYS A 10 -39.49 0.24 76.07
CA CYS A 10 -39.83 -1.01 76.78
C CYS A 10 -41.26 -1.54 76.53
N ALA A 11 -41.80 -1.37 75.32
CA ALA A 11 -42.94 -2.16 74.87
C ALA A 11 -42.77 -2.53 73.40
N ALA A 12 -43.00 -3.80 73.08
CA ALA A 12 -42.87 -4.45 71.76
C ALA A 12 -41.48 -5.00 71.39
N LEU A 13 -40.75 -5.51 72.39
CA LEU A 13 -40.15 -6.85 72.24
C LEU A 13 -41.34 -7.84 72.21
N ILE A 14 -41.31 -8.84 71.32
CA ILE A 14 -42.36 -9.87 71.05
C ILE A 14 -43.33 -9.50 69.90
N MET A 15 -42.81 -9.44 68.66
CA MET A 15 -43.57 -9.71 67.41
C MET A 15 -42.60 -9.71 66.21
N LEU A 16 -41.51 -10.47 66.28
CA LEU A 16 -40.57 -10.62 65.14
C LEU A 16 -39.78 -11.94 65.20
N LEU A 17 -40.47 -13.01 65.59
CA LEU A 17 -40.02 -14.40 65.45
C LEU A 17 -41.13 -15.16 64.74
N GLY A 18 -41.01 -15.26 63.43
CA GLY A 18 -41.96 -15.96 62.59
C GLY A 18 -41.91 -15.44 61.17
N LEU A 19 -40.94 -15.92 60.41
CA LEU A 19 -41.06 -16.39 59.02
C LEU A 19 -39.66 -16.65 58.49
N ALA A 20 -39.19 -17.87 58.76
CA ALA A 20 -38.18 -18.51 57.93
C ALA A 20 -38.77 -18.65 56.53
N SER A 21 -38.36 -17.78 55.61
CA SER A 21 -38.56 -17.96 54.18
C SER A 21 -37.20 -18.17 53.53
N CYS A 22 -36.98 -19.39 53.07
CA CYS A 22 -35.91 -19.76 52.15
C CYS A 22 -36.00 -18.88 50.90
N GLN A 23 -35.21 -17.81 50.81
CA GLN A 23 -34.89 -17.20 49.53
C GLN A 23 -33.72 -17.98 48.92
N THR A 24 -34.07 -19.06 48.24
CA THR A 24 -33.30 -19.58 47.12
C THR A 24 -33.07 -18.42 46.16
N SER A 25 -31.86 -17.87 46.14
CA SER A 25 -31.41 -16.96 45.09
C SER A 25 -31.41 -17.74 43.78
N LYS A 26 -32.52 -17.65 43.05
CA LYS A 26 -32.53 -17.99 41.63
C LYS A 26 -31.51 -17.06 40.98
N THR A 27 -30.35 -17.61 40.62
CA THR A 27 -29.47 -17.06 39.60
C THR A 27 -30.29 -17.03 38.31
N SER A 28 -31.06 -15.96 38.12
CA SER A 28 -31.60 -15.66 36.80
C SER A 28 -30.41 -15.43 35.90
N ASN A 29 -30.26 -16.24 34.86
CA ASN A 29 -29.45 -15.93 33.69
C ASN A 29 -30.01 -14.66 33.04
N GLN A 30 -29.79 -13.51 33.67
CA GLN A 30 -29.96 -12.23 33.03
C GLN A 30 -28.73 -12.04 32.16
N TYR A 31 -28.92 -12.23 30.86
CA TYR A 31 -27.98 -11.78 29.85
C TYR A 31 -27.88 -10.25 30.02
N VAL A 32 -26.83 -9.79 30.69
CA VAL A 32 -26.55 -8.35 30.82
C VAL A 32 -26.38 -7.83 29.40
N ARG A 33 -27.27 -6.92 28.99
CA ARG A 33 -27.21 -6.27 27.68
C ARG A 33 -25.88 -5.55 27.63
N ARG A 34 -24.95 -6.07 26.82
CA ARG A 34 -23.56 -5.58 26.67
C ARG A 34 -23.60 -4.06 26.51
N ASP A 35 -22.95 -3.34 27.42
CA ASP A 35 -22.69 -1.91 27.22
C ASP A 35 -21.97 -1.72 25.88
N ASP A 36 -22.35 -0.71 25.09
CA ASP A 36 -21.79 -0.39 23.77
C ASP A 36 -20.28 -0.07 23.78
N LYS A 37 -19.62 -0.19 24.94
CA LYS A 37 -18.20 0.10 25.17
C LYS A 37 -17.33 -1.15 25.34
N ALA A 38 -17.91 -2.34 25.47
CA ALA A 38 -17.11 -3.56 25.54
C ALA A 38 -16.60 -3.94 24.14
N PRO A 39 -15.28 -4.13 23.95
CA PRO A 39 -14.75 -4.54 22.65
C PRO A 39 -15.39 -5.86 22.22
N LEU A 40 -15.64 -5.99 20.92
CA LEU A 40 -16.35 -7.14 20.35
C LEU A 40 -15.59 -8.46 20.61
N VAL A 41 -14.26 -8.38 20.70
CA VAL A 41 -13.31 -9.46 20.99
C VAL A 41 -12.28 -8.93 22.00
N ASP A 42 -11.96 -9.72 23.04
CA ASP A 42 -10.94 -9.34 24.03
C ASP A 42 -9.56 -9.24 23.37
N ASP A 43 -8.71 -8.33 23.87
CA ASP A 43 -7.36 -8.07 23.34
C ASP A 43 -6.48 -9.33 23.30
N LYS A 44 -6.68 -10.29 24.19
CA LYS A 44 -5.98 -11.58 24.21
C LYS A 44 -6.25 -12.44 22.97
N TYR A 45 -7.42 -12.29 22.36
CA TYR A 45 -7.83 -12.99 21.14
C TYR A 45 -7.81 -12.08 19.91
N SER A 46 -7.36 -10.84 20.09
CA SER A 46 -7.25 -9.85 19.03
C SER A 46 -5.99 -10.12 18.21
N LEU A 47 -6.12 -10.19 16.88
CA LEU A 47 -5.01 -10.29 15.93
C LEU A 47 -4.21 -8.98 15.80
N GLN A 48 -4.43 -8.02 16.69
CA GLN A 48 -3.84 -6.69 16.60
C GLN A 48 -2.34 -6.72 16.89
N ALA A 49 -1.89 -7.57 17.82
CA ALA A 49 -0.46 -7.82 18.06
C ALA A 49 0.22 -8.44 16.83
N ASP A 50 -0.44 -9.40 16.16
CA ASP A 50 0.08 -10.01 14.94
C ASP A 50 0.13 -9.01 13.78
N ARG A 51 -0.87 -8.13 13.65
CA ARG A 51 -0.87 -7.04 12.64
C ARG A 51 0.25 -6.04 12.89
N GLN A 52 0.50 -5.66 14.14
CA GLN A 52 1.62 -4.78 14.49
C GLN A 52 2.95 -5.45 14.17
N LYS A 53 3.12 -6.71 14.55
CA LYS A 53 4.35 -7.46 14.26
C LYS A 53 4.59 -7.63 12.75
N MET A 54 3.54 -7.79 11.96
CA MET A 54 3.63 -7.81 10.49
C MET A 54 4.02 -6.45 9.91
N GLU A 55 3.57 -5.36 10.52
CA GLU A 55 3.93 -4.00 10.10
C GLU A 55 5.37 -3.64 10.49
N ASP A 56 5.83 -4.12 11.64
CA ASP A 56 7.24 -4.00 12.06
C ASP A 56 8.16 -4.79 11.12
N LEU A 57 7.79 -6.03 10.78
CA LEU A 57 8.50 -6.82 9.77
C LEU A 57 8.50 -6.16 8.39
N ARG A 58 7.44 -5.43 8.02
CA ARG A 58 7.42 -4.64 6.77
C ARG A 58 8.40 -3.48 6.81
N GLN A 59 8.69 -2.89 7.97
CA GLN A 59 9.66 -1.79 8.08
C GLN A 59 11.09 -2.27 7.79
N GLU A 60 11.41 -3.52 8.13
CA GLU A 60 12.71 -4.16 7.89
C GLU A 60 12.97 -4.49 6.40
N VAL A 61 11.91 -4.62 5.59
CA VAL A 61 12.05 -4.87 4.15
C VAL A 61 12.54 -3.60 3.43
N LEU A 62 13.49 -3.75 2.50
CA LEU A 62 13.97 -2.65 1.67
C LEU A 62 12.79 -1.93 0.96
N PRO A 63 12.81 -0.60 0.88
CA PRO A 63 11.68 0.18 0.36
C PRO A 63 11.34 -0.12 -1.10
N GLU A 64 12.32 -0.53 -1.91
CA GLU A 64 12.11 -0.96 -3.29
C GLU A 64 11.33 -2.27 -3.35
N ARG A 65 11.76 -3.28 -2.59
CA ARG A 65 11.07 -4.58 -2.50
C ARG A 65 9.65 -4.47 -1.93
N ARG A 66 9.41 -3.52 -1.01
CA ARG A 66 8.05 -3.23 -0.53
C ARG A 66 7.13 -2.79 -1.66
N ARG A 67 7.58 -1.86 -2.50
CA ARG A 67 6.80 -1.36 -3.64
C ARG A 67 6.50 -2.46 -4.64
N GLU A 68 7.48 -3.28 -4.98
CA GLU A 68 7.30 -4.44 -5.87
C GLU A 68 6.25 -5.41 -5.30
N ASN A 69 6.36 -5.75 -4.01
CA ASN A 69 5.41 -6.64 -3.34
C ASN A 69 3.99 -6.05 -3.31
N ASP A 70 3.85 -4.74 -3.07
CA ASP A 70 2.54 -4.07 -3.05
C ASP A 70 1.90 -4.04 -4.46
N GLU A 71 2.70 -3.89 -5.51
CA GLU A 71 2.24 -3.93 -6.90
C GLU A 71 1.78 -5.33 -7.30
N VAL A 72 2.54 -6.37 -6.92
CA VAL A 72 2.13 -7.77 -7.13
C VAL A 72 0.85 -8.05 -6.35
N ALA A 73 0.77 -7.62 -5.08
CA ALA A 73 -0.43 -7.77 -4.27
C ALA A 73 -1.63 -7.07 -4.90
N PHE A 74 -1.45 -5.89 -5.50
CA PHE A 74 -2.51 -5.18 -6.21
C PHE A 74 -3.03 -5.96 -7.42
N VAL A 75 -2.15 -6.53 -8.24
CA VAL A 75 -2.54 -7.38 -9.38
C VAL A 75 -3.27 -8.63 -8.87
N MET A 76 -2.72 -9.33 -7.88
CA MET A 76 -3.34 -10.51 -7.28
C MET A 76 -4.73 -10.20 -6.69
N GLN A 77 -4.88 -9.05 -6.04
CA GLN A 77 -6.15 -8.61 -5.45
C GLN A 77 -7.26 -8.48 -6.50
N MET A 78 -6.94 -8.11 -7.75
CA MET A 78 -7.94 -8.05 -8.81
C MET A 78 -8.52 -9.42 -9.16
N PHE A 79 -7.75 -10.49 -8.97
CA PHE A 79 -8.13 -11.86 -9.32
C PHE A 79 -8.66 -12.68 -8.14
N GLN A 80 -8.69 -12.13 -6.92
CA GLN A 80 -9.17 -12.83 -5.72
C GLN A 80 -10.66 -13.17 -5.79
N ASP A 81 -11.47 -12.29 -6.38
CA ASP A 81 -12.92 -12.49 -6.49
C ASP A 81 -13.28 -13.22 -7.79
N VAL A 82 -13.30 -14.56 -7.72
CA VAL A 82 -13.61 -15.46 -8.85
C VAL A 82 -15.02 -15.27 -9.42
N ARG A 83 -15.88 -14.47 -8.77
CA ARG A 83 -17.23 -14.17 -9.26
C ARG A 83 -17.23 -13.04 -10.27
N ARG A 84 -16.17 -12.21 -10.34
CA ARG A 84 -16.09 -11.09 -11.27
C ARG A 84 -15.89 -11.58 -12.69
N SER A 85 -16.53 -10.93 -13.64
CA SER A 85 -16.31 -11.28 -15.04
C SER A 85 -14.87 -10.93 -15.43
N PRO A 86 -14.20 -11.74 -16.27
CA PRO A 86 -12.88 -11.39 -16.78
C PRO A 86 -12.85 -10.00 -17.45
N GLN A 87 -13.93 -9.62 -18.14
CA GLN A 87 -14.04 -8.32 -18.79
C GLN A 87 -13.95 -7.16 -17.80
N ASP A 88 -14.58 -7.26 -16.63
CA ASP A 88 -14.53 -6.23 -15.59
C ASP A 88 -13.12 -6.08 -15.02
N ILE A 89 -12.42 -7.20 -14.79
CA ILE A 89 -11.04 -7.20 -14.30
C ILE A 89 -10.11 -6.50 -15.30
N ARG A 90 -10.27 -6.81 -16.60
CA ARG A 90 -9.51 -6.14 -17.66
C ARG A 90 -9.81 -4.65 -17.73
N ALA A 91 -11.08 -4.25 -17.65
CA ALA A 91 -11.47 -2.85 -17.65
C ALA A 91 -10.87 -2.09 -16.45
N GLN A 92 -10.87 -2.70 -15.26
CA GLN A 92 -10.27 -2.11 -14.06
C GLN A 92 -8.74 -1.95 -14.19
N PHE A 93 -8.06 -2.94 -14.75
CA PHE A 93 -6.63 -2.86 -15.02
C PHE A 93 -6.31 -1.75 -16.03
N ASP A 94 -6.99 -1.74 -17.18
CA ASP A 94 -6.81 -0.74 -18.23
C ASP A 94 -7.08 0.68 -17.71
N GLN A 95 -8.12 0.86 -16.89
CA GLN A 95 -8.43 2.13 -16.24
C GLN A 95 -7.32 2.58 -15.30
N THR A 96 -6.74 1.65 -14.54
CA THR A 96 -5.63 1.95 -13.63
C THR A 96 -4.39 2.38 -14.39
N VAL A 97 -4.02 1.65 -15.44
CA VAL A 97 -2.87 2.00 -16.31
C VAL A 97 -3.08 3.37 -16.96
N ARG A 98 -4.29 3.66 -17.46
CA ARG A 98 -4.62 5.00 -17.99
C ARG A 98 -4.45 6.10 -16.95
N LYS A 99 -4.99 5.91 -15.73
CA LYS A 99 -4.82 6.88 -14.64
C LYS A 99 -3.35 7.14 -14.29
N LYS A 100 -2.52 6.09 -14.28
CA LYS A 100 -1.08 6.21 -14.02
C LYS A 100 -0.35 6.96 -15.13
N ARG A 101 -0.67 6.68 -16.41
CA ARG A 101 -0.18 7.45 -17.56
C ARG A 101 -0.56 8.92 -17.45
N ASP A 102 -1.82 9.21 -17.15
CA ASP A 102 -2.31 10.59 -17.02
C ASP A 102 -1.62 11.34 -15.88
N LEU A 103 -1.42 10.69 -14.74
CA LEU A 103 -0.67 11.27 -13.61
C LEU A 103 0.77 11.59 -14.01
N MET A 104 1.49 10.63 -14.59
CA MET A 104 2.87 10.86 -15.05
C MET A 104 2.93 12.02 -16.06
N ASN A 105 2.04 12.04 -17.05
CA ASN A 105 2.02 13.10 -18.06
C ASN A 105 1.77 14.48 -17.43
N ARG A 106 0.87 14.56 -16.42
CA ARG A 106 0.62 15.81 -15.68
C ARG A 106 1.84 16.24 -14.88
N ASP A 107 2.53 15.31 -14.23
CA ASP A 107 3.69 15.62 -13.40
C ASP A 107 4.87 16.05 -14.27
N LEU A 108 5.15 15.36 -15.38
CA LEU A 108 6.15 15.78 -16.36
C LEU A 108 5.83 17.16 -16.96
N GLN A 109 4.56 17.45 -17.23
CA GLN A 109 4.16 18.78 -17.72
C GLN A 109 4.41 19.86 -16.68
N LYS A 110 4.05 19.63 -15.41
CA LYS A 110 4.31 20.57 -14.31
C LYS A 110 5.80 20.80 -14.11
N GLU A 111 6.60 19.74 -14.10
CA GLU A 111 8.07 19.82 -14.00
C GLU A 111 8.64 20.67 -15.15
N ARG A 112 8.14 20.47 -16.38
CA ARG A 112 8.56 21.24 -17.56
C ARG A 112 8.22 22.72 -17.44
N ASP A 113 7.02 23.03 -16.96
CA ASP A 113 6.58 24.41 -16.76
C ASP A 113 7.40 25.10 -15.68
N GLN A 114 7.71 24.39 -14.59
CA GLN A 114 8.58 24.87 -13.52
C GLN A 114 10.01 25.11 -14.02
N PHE A 115 10.57 24.17 -14.78
CA PHE A 115 11.88 24.32 -15.41
C PHE A 115 11.93 25.53 -16.33
N THR A 116 10.95 25.66 -17.23
CA THR A 116 10.86 26.79 -18.18
C THR A 116 10.73 28.13 -17.45
N LYS A 117 9.95 28.17 -16.36
CA LYS A 117 9.81 29.36 -15.52
C LYS A 117 11.13 29.73 -14.86
N ALA A 118 11.85 28.75 -14.30
CA ALA A 118 13.16 28.97 -13.69
C ALA A 118 14.21 29.42 -14.73
N GLU A 119 14.24 28.82 -15.92
CA GLU A 119 15.10 29.22 -17.04
C GLU A 119 14.87 30.69 -17.42
N ARG A 120 13.61 31.11 -17.58
CA ARG A 120 13.25 32.50 -17.87
C ARG A 120 13.71 33.45 -16.78
N GLN A 121 13.46 33.11 -15.52
CA GLN A 121 13.90 33.93 -14.39
C GLN A 121 15.43 34.09 -14.32
N LYS A 122 16.19 33.01 -14.55
CA LYS A 122 17.66 33.06 -14.61
C LYS A 122 18.14 33.94 -15.77
N ARG A 123 17.53 33.84 -16.94
CA ARG A 123 17.85 34.69 -18.08
C ARG A 123 17.58 36.17 -17.81
N ASP A 124 16.41 36.47 -17.26
CA ASP A 124 16.01 37.85 -16.98
C ASP A 124 16.90 38.50 -15.91
N THR A 125 17.23 37.75 -14.86
CA THR A 125 18.16 38.21 -13.80
C THR A 125 19.55 38.44 -14.36
N PHE A 126 20.10 37.49 -15.13
CA PHE A 126 21.40 37.64 -15.78
C PHE A 126 21.48 38.87 -16.70
N LEU A 127 20.48 39.08 -17.55
CA LEU A 127 20.44 40.24 -18.46
C LEU A 127 20.34 41.56 -17.70
N LYS A 128 19.57 41.59 -16.60
CA LYS A 128 19.46 42.75 -15.73
C LYS A 128 20.79 43.05 -15.04
N ASP A 129 21.49 42.02 -14.57
CA ASP A 129 22.79 42.16 -13.92
C ASP A 129 23.87 42.62 -14.90
N GLN A 130 23.89 42.10 -16.13
CA GLN A 130 24.77 42.62 -17.19
C GLN A 130 24.53 44.09 -17.46
N LYS A 131 23.25 44.48 -17.61
CA LYS A 131 22.88 45.88 -17.85
C LYS A 131 23.31 46.77 -16.69
N ASN A 132 23.03 46.37 -15.45
CA ASN A 132 23.41 47.11 -14.25
C ASN A 132 24.94 47.26 -14.14
N ALA A 133 25.69 46.19 -14.38
CA ALA A 133 27.15 46.20 -14.37
C ALA A 133 27.71 47.14 -15.45
N ARG A 134 27.15 47.09 -16.67
CA ARG A 134 27.52 48.00 -17.76
C ARG A 134 27.23 49.45 -17.40
N ASP A 135 26.03 49.74 -16.90
CA ASP A 135 25.62 51.09 -16.56
C ASP A 135 26.44 51.64 -15.36
N ALA A 136 26.80 50.80 -14.39
CA ALA A 136 27.69 51.16 -13.29
C ALA A 136 29.13 51.43 -13.76
N PHE A 137 29.66 50.59 -14.64
CA PHE A 137 31.00 50.76 -15.21
C PHE A 137 31.09 52.01 -16.09
N LEU A 138 30.08 52.31 -16.90
CA LEU A 138 30.09 53.50 -17.74
C LEU A 138 29.96 54.81 -16.96
N LYS A 139 29.36 54.79 -15.76
CA LYS A 139 29.27 55.97 -14.87
C LYS A 139 30.65 56.45 -14.39
N THR A 140 31.64 55.57 -14.26
CA THR A 140 32.99 55.94 -13.81
C THR A 140 33.85 56.55 -14.93
N LYS A 141 33.35 56.58 -16.17
CA LYS A 141 34.06 57.08 -17.37
C LYS A 141 35.49 56.50 -17.50
N PRO A 142 35.64 55.17 -17.59
CA PRO A 142 36.92 54.50 -17.60
C PRO A 142 37.73 54.81 -18.88
N ALA A 143 39.06 54.68 -18.77
CA ALA A 143 39.98 54.81 -19.89
C ALA A 143 39.75 53.72 -20.96
N LYS A 144 40.36 53.87 -22.14
CA LYS A 144 40.13 53.00 -23.30
C LYS A 144 40.45 51.53 -23.03
N ASP A 145 41.62 51.24 -22.48
CA ASP A 145 42.09 49.86 -22.25
C ASP A 145 41.20 49.08 -21.26
N PRO A 146 40.89 49.58 -20.04
CA PRO A 146 39.99 48.87 -19.14
C PRO A 146 38.56 48.78 -19.68
N ARG A 147 38.17 49.69 -20.57
CA ARG A 147 36.87 49.62 -21.24
C ARG A 147 36.80 48.46 -22.21
N GLU A 148 37.84 48.23 -23.01
CA GLU A 148 37.89 47.12 -23.96
C GLU A 148 37.85 45.77 -23.23
N GLU A 149 38.65 45.62 -22.16
CA GLU A 149 38.69 44.42 -21.33
C GLU A 149 37.32 44.12 -20.69
N PHE A 150 36.65 45.12 -20.12
CA PHE A 150 35.32 44.95 -19.53
C PHE A 150 34.27 44.43 -20.54
N PHE A 151 34.27 44.95 -21.78
CA PHE A 151 33.32 44.50 -22.79
C PHE A 151 33.65 43.10 -23.33
N LYS A 152 34.93 42.74 -23.37
CA LYS A 152 35.36 41.38 -23.72
C LYS A 152 34.87 40.38 -22.66
N ASP A 153 35.08 40.67 -21.38
CA ASP A 153 34.61 39.83 -20.26
C ASP A 153 33.08 39.70 -20.22
N GLN A 154 32.36 40.79 -20.52
CA GLN A 154 30.89 40.78 -20.60
C GLN A 154 30.39 39.84 -21.70
N GLU A 155 31.03 39.86 -22.86
CA GLU A 155 30.66 39.01 -23.99
C GLU A 155 31.06 37.54 -23.75
N GLU A 156 32.18 37.28 -23.09
CA GLU A 156 32.58 35.94 -22.65
C GLU A 156 31.58 35.36 -21.66
N LYS A 157 31.28 36.08 -20.57
CA LYS A 157 30.24 35.68 -19.58
C LYS A 157 28.88 35.44 -20.23
N ARG A 158 28.54 36.23 -21.23
CA ARG A 158 27.30 36.04 -22.00
C ARG A 158 27.31 34.73 -22.76
N LYS A 159 28.39 34.44 -23.49
CA LYS A 159 28.55 33.21 -24.27
C LYS A 159 28.48 31.98 -23.37
N ASP A 160 29.19 32.01 -22.24
CA ASP A 160 29.25 30.90 -21.29
C ASP A 160 27.87 30.65 -20.67
N PHE A 161 27.21 31.70 -20.17
CA PHE A 161 25.86 31.57 -19.59
C PHE A 161 24.87 30.93 -20.58
N PHE A 162 24.87 31.36 -21.85
CA PHE A 162 23.97 30.79 -22.85
C PHE A 162 24.42 29.41 -23.34
N ALA A 163 25.69 29.03 -23.22
CA ALA A 163 26.15 27.68 -23.46
C ALA A 163 25.64 26.73 -22.37
N ASP A 164 25.84 27.09 -21.10
CA ASP A 164 25.38 26.31 -19.95
C ASP A 164 23.85 26.13 -19.94
N GLU A 165 23.09 27.18 -20.27
CA GLU A 165 21.62 27.08 -20.31
C GLU A 165 21.14 26.17 -21.45
N ARG A 166 21.87 26.09 -22.58
CA ARG A 166 21.57 25.12 -23.64
C ARG A 166 21.85 23.69 -23.20
N GLU A 167 22.98 23.47 -22.52
CA GLU A 167 23.36 22.15 -22.00
C GLU A 167 22.35 21.67 -20.95
N LYS A 168 22.06 22.48 -19.92
CA LYS A 168 21.06 22.16 -18.89
C LYS A 168 19.69 21.82 -19.47
N ARG A 169 19.29 22.51 -20.54
CA ARG A 169 18.04 22.19 -21.24
C ARG A 169 18.12 20.86 -21.98
N GLY A 170 19.24 20.58 -22.63
CA GLY A 170 19.51 19.29 -23.26
C GLY A 170 19.43 18.14 -22.27
N ASP A 171 20.09 18.28 -21.11
CA ASP A 171 20.09 17.29 -20.04
C ASP A 171 18.68 17.04 -19.49
N TYR A 172 17.95 18.13 -19.20
CA TYR A 172 16.56 18.05 -18.75
C TYR A 172 15.67 17.33 -19.76
N GLU A 173 15.76 17.66 -21.05
CA GLU A 173 14.97 17.00 -22.08
C GLU A 173 15.36 15.54 -22.29
N SER A 174 16.62 15.18 -22.06
CA SER A 174 17.08 13.79 -22.08
C SER A 174 16.50 13.00 -20.92
N ASP A 175 16.58 13.53 -19.69
CA ASP A 175 16.01 12.91 -18.49
C ASP A 175 14.49 12.69 -18.63
N VAL A 176 13.75 13.70 -19.11
CA VAL A 176 12.30 13.55 -19.35
C VAL A 176 12.00 12.43 -20.36
N ARG A 177 12.80 12.29 -21.43
CA ARG A 177 12.63 11.20 -22.41
C ARG A 177 12.93 9.85 -21.79
N GLU A 178 13.99 9.76 -21.00
CA GLU A 178 14.38 8.53 -20.31
C GLU A 178 13.31 8.10 -19.29
N ARG A 179 12.85 9.01 -18.42
CA ARG A 179 11.78 8.74 -17.46
C ARG A 179 10.51 8.23 -18.16
N ARG A 180 10.14 8.82 -19.29
CA ARG A 180 8.99 8.37 -20.09
C ARG A 180 9.20 6.97 -20.67
N LYS A 181 10.40 6.68 -21.18
CA LYS A 181 10.74 5.35 -21.70
C LYS A 181 10.67 4.30 -20.60
N ASN A 182 11.32 4.56 -19.47
CA ASN A 182 11.35 3.65 -18.32
C ASN A 182 9.94 3.34 -17.82
N PHE A 183 9.06 4.35 -17.78
CA PHE A 183 7.67 4.14 -17.41
C PHE A 183 6.90 3.27 -18.43
N GLU A 184 7.06 3.49 -19.74
CA GLU A 184 6.36 2.67 -20.73
C GLU A 184 6.89 1.23 -20.77
N ASP A 185 8.19 1.03 -20.52
CA ASP A 185 8.78 -0.31 -20.39
C ASP A 185 8.21 -1.03 -19.15
N TYR A 186 8.11 -0.33 -18.01
CA TYR A 186 7.44 -0.83 -16.79
C TYR A 186 5.97 -1.18 -17.04
N VAL A 187 5.21 -0.33 -17.72
CA VAL A 187 3.80 -0.60 -18.05
C VAL A 187 3.69 -1.83 -18.97
N ARG A 188 4.62 -2.01 -19.91
CA ARG A 188 4.66 -3.18 -20.79
C ARG A 188 4.90 -4.47 -19.99
N GLU A 189 5.81 -4.44 -19.04
CA GLU A 189 6.08 -5.57 -18.13
C GLU A 189 4.83 -5.93 -17.31
N LYS A 190 4.21 -4.94 -16.64
CA LYS A 190 2.99 -5.17 -15.86
C LYS A 190 1.80 -5.62 -16.69
N GLN A 191 1.69 -5.15 -17.94
CA GLN A 191 0.70 -5.66 -18.88
C GLN A 191 0.95 -7.14 -19.23
N SER A 192 2.21 -7.55 -19.37
CA SER A 192 2.58 -8.95 -19.62
C SER A 192 2.22 -9.83 -18.44
N GLU A 193 2.60 -9.45 -17.21
CA GLU A 193 2.24 -10.14 -15.97
C GLU A 193 0.71 -10.27 -15.83
N PHE A 194 -0.02 -9.17 -16.00
CA PHE A 194 -1.48 -9.17 -15.98
C PHE A 194 -2.06 -10.14 -17.01
N ASN A 195 -1.55 -10.15 -18.24
CA ASN A 195 -2.06 -11.03 -19.29
C ASN A 195 -1.83 -12.52 -19.00
N GLN A 196 -0.73 -12.86 -18.29
CA GLN A 196 -0.47 -14.24 -17.88
C GLN A 196 -1.49 -14.69 -16.84
N GLU A 197 -1.67 -13.91 -15.76
CA GLU A 197 -2.65 -14.19 -14.71
C GLU A 197 -4.09 -14.18 -15.24
N TYR A 198 -4.40 -13.25 -16.14
CA TYR A 198 -5.70 -13.13 -16.78
C TYR A 198 -6.10 -14.39 -17.55
N ARG A 199 -5.15 -15.02 -18.26
CA ARG A 199 -5.42 -16.28 -18.99
C ARG A 199 -5.76 -17.41 -18.02
N VAL A 200 -5.04 -17.50 -16.91
CA VAL A 200 -5.29 -18.51 -15.87
C VAL A 200 -6.65 -18.27 -15.23
N TYR A 201 -6.95 -17.03 -14.86
CA TYR A 201 -8.23 -16.63 -14.28
C TYR A 201 -9.41 -16.91 -15.21
N SER A 202 -9.30 -16.53 -16.50
CA SER A 202 -10.38 -16.71 -17.48
C SER A 202 -10.75 -18.18 -17.65
N ARG A 203 -9.76 -19.09 -17.67
CA ARG A 203 -10.02 -20.54 -17.72
C ARG A 203 -10.79 -21.00 -16.48
N LYS A 204 -10.33 -20.61 -15.28
CA LYS A 204 -11.01 -20.94 -14.01
C LYS A 204 -12.44 -20.42 -13.96
N TYR A 205 -12.67 -19.21 -14.45
CA TYR A 205 -14.00 -18.60 -14.52
C TYR A 205 -14.95 -19.39 -15.44
N ASP A 206 -14.47 -19.77 -16.64
CA ASP A 206 -15.27 -20.55 -17.59
C ASP A 206 -15.60 -21.95 -17.06
N ASP A 207 -14.66 -22.60 -16.37
CA ASP A 207 -14.88 -23.91 -15.75
C ASP A 207 -15.91 -23.83 -14.62
N LEU A 208 -15.82 -22.84 -13.74
CA LEU A 208 -16.83 -22.59 -12.70
C LEU A 208 -18.20 -22.25 -13.27
N LYS A 209 -18.24 -21.52 -14.39
CA LYS A 209 -19.50 -21.22 -15.08
C LYS A 209 -20.14 -22.49 -15.63
N LYS A 210 -19.37 -23.35 -16.30
CA LYS A 210 -19.84 -24.66 -16.79
C LYS A 210 -20.32 -25.55 -15.64
N GLU A 211 -19.58 -25.61 -14.54
CA GLU A 211 -19.96 -26.39 -13.36
C GLU A 211 -21.28 -25.90 -12.77
N ARG A 212 -21.46 -24.57 -12.63
CA ARG A 212 -22.72 -23.99 -12.18
C ARG A 212 -23.89 -24.28 -13.12
N GLU A 213 -23.66 -24.27 -14.43
CA GLU A 213 -24.68 -24.62 -15.42
C GLU A 213 -25.07 -26.11 -15.36
N LEU A 214 -24.10 -27.00 -15.14
CA LEU A 214 -24.33 -28.43 -14.94
C LEU A 214 -25.13 -28.68 -13.64
N GLN A 215 -24.76 -28.04 -12.54
CA GLN A 215 -25.50 -28.11 -11.26
C GLN A 215 -26.93 -27.59 -11.42
N ARG A 216 -27.14 -26.53 -12.21
CA ARG A 216 -28.48 -26.00 -12.49
C ARG A 216 -29.32 -26.95 -13.33
N LYS A 217 -28.72 -27.67 -14.29
CA LYS A 217 -29.40 -28.66 -15.13
C LYS A 217 -29.69 -29.98 -14.40
N SER A 218 -28.87 -30.37 -13.42
CA SER A 218 -29.08 -31.59 -12.63
C SER A 218 -30.12 -31.45 -11.51
N GLY A 219 -30.69 -30.26 -11.30
CA GLY A 219 -31.77 -30.04 -10.32
C GLY A 219 -31.35 -30.13 -8.85
N ALA A 220 -30.04 -30.21 -8.57
CA ALA A 220 -29.52 -30.23 -7.21
C ALA A 220 -29.59 -28.82 -6.60
N PRO A 221 -30.11 -28.64 -5.36
CA PRO A 221 -30.06 -27.35 -4.69
C PRO A 221 -28.59 -26.92 -4.49
N PRO A 222 -28.30 -25.60 -4.52
CA PRO A 222 -26.94 -25.11 -4.36
C PRO A 222 -26.40 -25.59 -3.01
N SER A 223 -25.42 -26.50 -3.07
CA SER A 223 -24.69 -26.95 -1.89
C SER A 223 -24.09 -25.73 -1.19
N SER A 224 -24.54 -25.46 0.03
CA SER A 224 -23.96 -24.47 0.93
C SER A 224 -22.66 -24.95 1.58
N ALA A 225 -22.13 -26.10 1.18
CA ALA A 225 -20.78 -26.50 1.55
C ALA A 225 -19.79 -25.66 0.74
N GLY A 226 -18.95 -24.90 1.46
CA GLY A 226 -17.83 -24.16 0.87
C GLY A 226 -16.93 -25.05 0.01
N PRO A 227 -15.99 -24.44 -0.74
CA PRO A 227 -15.17 -25.16 -1.71
C PRO A 227 -14.51 -26.36 -1.05
N ALA A 228 -14.80 -27.56 -1.58
CA ALA A 228 -14.12 -28.78 -1.18
C ALA A 228 -12.61 -28.61 -1.39
N PRO A 229 -11.77 -29.16 -0.49
CA PRO A 229 -10.33 -29.11 -0.67
C PRO A 229 -9.97 -29.78 -1.99
N LEU A 230 -9.23 -29.03 -2.81
CA LEU A 230 -8.79 -29.40 -4.15
C LEU A 230 -8.09 -30.76 -4.13
N ALA A 231 -8.56 -31.70 -4.95
CA ALA A 231 -7.73 -32.79 -5.41
C ALA A 231 -6.60 -32.22 -6.30
N PRO A 232 -5.35 -32.69 -6.16
CA PRO A 232 -4.23 -32.15 -6.92
C PRO A 232 -4.43 -32.46 -8.41
N VAL A 233 -4.44 -31.40 -9.22
CA VAL A 233 -4.38 -31.50 -10.67
C VAL A 233 -2.97 -31.95 -11.04
N SER A 234 -2.87 -33.20 -11.51
CA SER A 234 -1.69 -33.77 -12.15
C SER A 234 -1.34 -32.98 -13.41
N SER A 235 -0.59 -31.88 -13.26
CA SER A 235 0.14 -31.26 -14.36
C SER A 235 1.41 -32.07 -14.60
N GLY A 236 1.53 -32.71 -15.77
CA GLY A 236 2.68 -33.51 -16.18
C GLY A 236 3.97 -32.69 -16.39
N ASN A 237 4.48 -32.09 -15.33
CA ASN A 237 5.80 -31.50 -15.24
C ASN A 237 6.66 -32.45 -14.40
N ALA A 238 7.57 -33.18 -15.05
CA ALA A 238 8.43 -34.17 -14.41
C ALA A 238 9.24 -33.61 -13.23
N GLU A 239 9.55 -32.30 -13.24
CA GLU A 239 10.22 -31.62 -12.12
C GLU A 239 9.33 -31.47 -10.87
N ALA A 240 8.03 -31.30 -11.04
CA ALA A 240 7.09 -31.18 -9.91
C ALA A 240 6.89 -32.53 -9.20
N ASP A 241 6.88 -33.63 -9.97
CA ASP A 241 6.82 -34.99 -9.43
C ASP A 241 8.13 -35.36 -8.71
N GLN A 242 9.27 -34.88 -9.21
CA GLN A 242 10.57 -35.05 -8.55
C GLN A 242 10.65 -34.30 -7.22
N LEU A 243 10.20 -33.05 -7.17
CA LEU A 243 10.12 -32.26 -5.93
C LEU A 243 9.18 -32.89 -4.90
N MET A 244 8.04 -33.43 -5.32
CA MET A 244 7.12 -34.12 -4.41
C MET A 244 7.69 -35.45 -3.90
N ASN A 245 8.46 -36.17 -4.71
CA ASN A 245 9.18 -37.36 -4.27
C ASN A 245 10.31 -37.03 -3.29
N ASP A 246 11.06 -35.95 -3.51
CA ASP A 246 12.12 -35.50 -2.59
C ASP A 246 11.55 -35.03 -1.24
N ILE A 247 10.41 -34.34 -1.25
CA ILE A 247 9.71 -33.92 -0.02
C ILE A 247 9.19 -35.15 0.76
N ASN A 248 8.67 -36.16 0.06
CA ASN A 248 8.22 -37.39 0.70
C ASN A 248 9.38 -38.26 1.21
N ALA A 249 10.54 -38.22 0.53
CA ALA A 249 11.76 -38.87 0.99
C ALA A 249 12.31 -38.24 2.27
N LEU A 250 12.24 -36.90 2.40
CA LEU A 250 12.63 -36.19 3.61
C LEU A 250 11.73 -36.48 4.82
N LYS A 251 10.43 -36.72 4.61
CA LYS A 251 9.50 -37.09 5.69
C LYS A 251 9.72 -38.48 6.26
N ASN A 252 10.37 -39.37 5.51
CA ASN A 252 10.60 -40.76 5.92
C ASN A 252 12.00 -40.99 6.50
N GLN A 253 12.83 -39.95 6.63
CA GLN A 253 14.07 -40.06 7.38
C GLN A 253 13.75 -39.99 8.89
N PRO A 254 14.13 -41.01 9.68
CA PRO A 254 13.99 -40.93 11.13
C PRO A 254 14.83 -39.75 11.63
N GLY A 255 14.16 -38.80 12.29
CA GLY A 255 14.78 -37.57 12.77
C GLY A 255 16.02 -37.85 13.59
N THR A 256 17.13 -37.19 13.23
CA THR A 256 18.31 -37.11 14.09
C THR A 256 17.88 -36.50 15.44
N PRO A 257 18.27 -37.11 16.58
CA PRO A 257 17.92 -36.58 17.88
C PRO A 257 18.59 -35.21 18.05
N LEU A 258 17.78 -34.20 18.37
CA LEU A 258 18.23 -32.88 18.79
C LEU A 258 19.09 -33.05 20.04
N GLU A 259 20.38 -32.80 19.87
CA GLU A 259 21.37 -32.69 20.93
C GLU A 259 20.93 -31.56 21.87
N SER A 260 20.48 -31.94 23.06
CA SER A 260 20.20 -31.03 24.16
C SER A 260 21.49 -30.33 24.54
N GLY A 261 21.49 -29.00 24.43
CA GLY A 261 22.61 -28.18 24.89
C GLY A 261 22.88 -28.36 26.39
N GLU A 262 24.16 -28.54 26.69
CA GLU A 262 24.79 -28.11 27.95
C GLU A 262 25.62 -26.83 27.68
#